data_AF-A6LGS9-F1
#
_entry.id   AF-A6LGS9-F1
#
_cell.length_a   1.000
_cell.length_b   1.000
_cell.length_c   1.000
_cell.angle_alpha   90.00
_cell.angle_beta   90.00
_cell.angle_gamma   90.00
#
_symmetry.space_group_name_H-M   'P 1'
#
loop_
_entity.id
_entity.type
_entity.pdbx_description
1 polymer ?
#
loop_
_entity_poly.entity_id
_entity_poly.type
_entity_poly.pdbx_seq_one_letter_code
_entity_poly.pdbx_strand_id
1 'polypeptide(L)'
;MLRKRYDGYHFVANVPGIYNPFSLLNTFKYMRPEDYWFETGTPSYLVELLKHTHYDLYELANTETDADVLNSIDSTSSNPVPVIYQSGYLTIKDYDSRFGIYKLGFPNLEVEEGFVKYLLPFYTSVSAPKTPFEIGRFVREVE
;
A
#
# COMPACT_ATOMS: atom_id res chain seq x y z
N MET A 1 -12.99 -2.99 -13.67
CA MET A 1 -12.18 -1.78 -13.38
C MET A 1 -12.22 -1.43 -11.89
N LEU A 2 -13.39 -1.08 -11.32
CA LEU A 2 -13.52 -0.69 -9.91
C LEU A 2 -13.02 -1.74 -8.91
N ARG A 3 -13.34 -3.01 -9.14
CA ARG A 3 -12.84 -4.12 -8.31
C ARG A 3 -11.32 -4.11 -8.19
N LYS A 4 -10.60 -4.07 -9.32
CA LYS A 4 -9.13 -4.06 -9.32
C LYS A 4 -8.53 -2.85 -8.58
N ARG A 5 -9.20 -1.70 -8.62
CA ARG A 5 -8.69 -0.46 -8.04
C ARG A 5 -9.07 -0.29 -6.58
N TYR A 6 -10.24 -0.76 -6.14
CA TYR A 6 -10.80 -0.40 -4.84
C TYR A 6 -11.20 -1.57 -3.94
N ASP A 7 -11.36 -2.79 -4.48
CA ASP A 7 -11.66 -4.02 -3.72
C ASP A 7 -10.39 -4.70 -3.24
N GLY A 8 -10.47 -5.40 -2.11
CA GLY A 8 -9.39 -6.29 -1.64
C GLY A 8 -8.94 -6.06 -0.20
N TYR A 9 -9.65 -5.22 0.57
CA TYR A 9 -9.40 -5.07 2.00
C TYR A 9 -10.00 -6.24 2.80
N HIS A 10 -9.21 -6.78 3.72
CA HIS A 10 -9.53 -7.91 4.58
C HIS A 10 -9.02 -7.63 6.00
N PHE A 11 -9.95 -7.64 6.96
CA PHE A 11 -9.66 -7.53 8.39
C PHE A 11 -9.70 -8.88 9.10
N VAL A 12 -10.13 -9.91 8.37
CA VAL A 12 -10.12 -11.33 8.76
C VAL A 12 -9.62 -12.11 7.55
N ALA A 13 -8.85 -13.17 7.77
CA ALA A 13 -8.37 -14.01 6.68
C ALA A 13 -9.52 -14.80 6.03
N ASN A 14 -9.37 -15.11 4.73
CA ASN A 14 -10.25 -16.03 3.99
C ASN A 14 -11.73 -15.61 3.90
N VAL A 15 -12.03 -14.31 3.99
CA VAL A 15 -13.36 -13.74 3.73
C VAL A 15 -13.35 -12.92 2.44
N PRO A 16 -14.51 -12.59 1.84
CA PRO A 16 -14.56 -11.66 0.73
C PRO A 16 -13.98 -10.29 1.08
N GLY A 17 -13.26 -9.70 0.12
CA GLY A 17 -12.72 -8.36 0.22
C GLY A 17 -13.80 -7.29 0.33
N ILE A 18 -13.44 -6.18 0.96
CA ILE A 18 -14.28 -4.99 1.09
C ILE A 18 -13.70 -3.90 0.17
N TYR A 19 -14.59 -3.14 -0.46
CA TYR A 19 -14.22 -1.96 -1.24
C TYR A 19 -13.84 -0.80 -0.33
N ASN A 20 -12.83 -0.03 -0.72
CA ASN A 20 -12.57 1.27 -0.10
C ASN A 20 -13.79 2.19 -0.32
N PRO A 21 -14.55 2.54 0.74
CA PRO A 21 -15.75 3.34 0.57
C PRO A 21 -15.43 4.77 0.12
N PHE A 22 -14.29 5.31 0.53
CA PHE A 22 -13.87 6.65 0.14
C PHE A 22 -13.54 6.73 -1.35
N SER A 23 -12.71 5.82 -1.88
CA SER A 23 -12.38 5.79 -3.31
C SER A 23 -13.62 5.51 -4.16
N LEU A 24 -14.49 4.60 -3.71
CA LEU A 24 -15.72 4.26 -4.41
C LEU A 24 -16.70 5.44 -4.48
N LEU A 25 -16.96 6.12 -3.36
CA LEU A 25 -17.85 7.27 -3.32
C LEU A 25 -17.33 8.44 -4.14
N ASN A 26 -16.03 8.74 -4.07
CA ASN A 26 -15.44 9.80 -4.91
C ASN A 26 -15.49 9.44 -6.39
N THR A 27 -15.31 8.16 -6.74
CA THR A 27 -15.46 7.72 -8.13
C THR A 27 -16.86 7.98 -8.67
N PHE A 28 -17.90 7.73 -7.88
CA PHE A 28 -19.28 8.04 -8.32
C PHE A 28 -19.61 9.53 -8.25
N LYS A 29 -19.02 10.28 -7.32
CA LYS A 29 -19.19 11.74 -7.24
C LYS A 29 -18.58 12.46 -8.43
N TYR A 30 -17.36 12.09 -8.83
CA TYR A 30 -16.61 12.76 -9.90
C TYR A 30 -16.68 12.02 -11.25
N MET A 31 -17.30 10.83 -11.26
CA MET A 31 -17.41 9.95 -12.44
C MET A 31 -16.06 9.55 -13.04
N ARG A 32 -15.03 9.40 -12.19
CA ARG A 32 -13.65 9.07 -12.60
C ARG A 32 -12.99 8.12 -11.62
N PRO A 33 -12.32 7.05 -12.10
CA PRO A 33 -11.57 6.15 -11.23
C PRO A 33 -10.15 6.69 -10.98
N GLU A 34 -9.94 7.45 -9.92
CA GLU A 34 -8.63 8.03 -9.57
C GLU A 34 -8.06 7.44 -8.28
N ASP A 35 -6.91 7.93 -7.82
CA ASP A 35 -6.15 7.42 -6.66
C ASP A 35 -6.57 8.14 -5.35
N TYR A 36 -7.87 8.28 -5.13
CA TYR A 36 -8.45 9.07 -4.04
C TYR A 36 -7.92 8.75 -2.64
N TRP A 37 -7.85 7.47 -2.26
CA TRP A 37 -7.33 7.04 -0.97
C TRP A 37 -5.87 7.39 -0.80
N PHE A 38 -5.06 7.17 -1.84
CA PHE A 38 -3.64 7.45 -1.77
C PHE A 38 -3.36 8.97 -1.74
N GLU A 39 -3.99 9.74 -2.62
CA GLU A 39 -3.78 11.19 -2.73
C GLU A 39 -4.25 11.97 -1.50
N THR A 40 -5.31 11.50 -0.83
CA THR A 40 -5.88 12.20 0.34
C THR A 40 -5.43 11.61 1.66
N GLY A 41 -5.10 10.32 1.67
CA GLY A 41 -4.82 9.55 2.87
C GLY A 41 -3.34 9.48 3.24
N THR A 42 -2.40 9.79 2.35
CA THR A 42 -0.95 9.63 2.62
C THR A 42 -0.50 10.61 3.69
N PRO A 43 -0.29 10.15 4.95
CA PRO A 43 0.21 11.03 5.98
C PRO A 43 1.70 11.22 5.71
N SER A 44 2.19 12.46 5.76
CA SER A 44 3.64 12.75 5.73
C SER A 44 4.42 11.87 6.73
N TYR A 45 3.76 11.47 7.82
CA TYR A 45 4.29 10.56 8.82
C TYR A 45 4.65 9.16 8.31
N LEU A 46 3.80 8.53 7.48
CA LEU A 46 4.06 7.16 6.98
C LEU A 46 5.31 7.13 6.09
N VAL A 47 5.53 8.23 5.38
CA VAL A 47 6.71 8.47 4.54
C VAL A 47 7.95 8.62 5.40
N GLU A 48 7.91 9.49 6.42
CA GLU A 48 9.04 9.68 7.33
C GLU A 48 9.38 8.38 8.07
N LEU A 49 8.35 7.60 8.46
CA LEU A 49 8.53 6.30 9.08
C LEU A 49 9.34 5.35 8.18
N LEU A 50 8.96 5.19 6.91
CA LEU A 50 9.66 4.32 5.96
C LEU A 50 11.09 4.78 5.67
N LYS A 51 11.32 6.10 5.58
CA LYS A 51 12.66 6.67 5.41
C LYS A 51 13.56 6.37 6.62
N HIS A 52 13.02 6.52 7.83
CA HIS A 52 13.78 6.28 9.05
C HIS A 52 14.11 4.81 9.28
N THR A 53 13.24 3.89 8.85
CA THR A 53 13.44 2.45 9.05
C THR A 53 14.23 1.76 7.93
N HIS A 54 14.52 2.45 6.82
CA HIS A 54 15.13 1.86 5.61
C HIS A 54 14.44 0.56 5.14
N TYR A 55 13.12 0.48 5.30
CA TYR A 55 12.37 -0.75 5.06
C TYR A 55 12.33 -1.09 3.57
N ASP A 56 12.52 -2.35 3.17
CA ASP A 56 12.45 -2.73 1.77
C ASP A 56 10.97 -2.83 1.32
N LEU A 57 10.67 -2.21 0.18
CA LEU A 57 9.37 -2.30 -0.51
C LEU A 57 8.93 -3.75 -0.78
N TYR A 58 9.89 -4.59 -1.18
CA TYR A 58 9.65 -6.01 -1.47
C TYR A 58 9.29 -6.78 -0.20
N GLU A 59 9.94 -6.46 0.91
CA GLU A 59 9.62 -7.03 2.24
C GLU A 59 8.24 -6.57 2.72
N LEU A 60 7.89 -5.30 2.47
CA LEU A 60 6.58 -4.76 2.83
C LEU A 60 5.44 -5.47 2.08
N ALA A 61 5.63 -5.73 0.78
CA ALA A 61 4.62 -6.40 -0.05
C ALA A 61 4.41 -7.89 0.31
N ASN A 62 5.35 -8.49 1.04
CA ASN A 62 5.35 -9.90 1.41
C ASN A 62 5.53 -10.12 2.92
N THR A 63 5.15 -9.14 3.74
CA THR A 63 5.37 -9.18 5.18
C THR A 63 4.59 -10.33 5.82
N GLU A 64 5.27 -11.09 6.66
CA GLU A 64 4.66 -12.08 7.56
C GLU A 64 4.76 -11.58 9.00
N THR A 65 3.67 -11.68 9.75
CA THR A 65 3.60 -11.12 11.10
C THR A 65 2.56 -11.83 11.96
N ASP A 66 2.61 -11.68 13.28
CA ASP A 66 1.62 -12.23 14.21
C ASP A 66 0.60 -11.18 14.67
N ALA A 67 -0.39 -11.63 15.43
CA ALA A 67 -1.44 -10.76 15.97
C ALA A 67 -0.90 -9.71 16.96
N ASP A 68 0.14 -10.04 17.73
CA ASP A 68 0.68 -9.15 18.75
C ASP A 68 1.35 -7.93 18.12
N VAL A 69 2.08 -8.15 17.02
CA VAL A 69 2.65 -7.07 16.20
C VAL A 69 1.55 -6.23 15.58
N LEU A 70 0.54 -6.82 14.94
CA LEU A 70 -0.57 -6.06 14.30
C LEU A 70 -1.36 -5.20 15.30
N ASN A 71 -1.53 -5.69 16.52
CA ASN A 71 -2.24 -5.00 17.59
C ASN A 71 -1.36 -4.02 18.38
N SER A 72 -0.06 -3.99 18.09
CA SER A 72 0.84 -3.05 18.76
C SER A 72 0.48 -1.61 18.37
N ILE A 73 0.44 -0.75 19.39
CA ILE A 73 0.25 0.71 19.23
C ILE A 73 1.63 1.39 19.04
N ASP A 74 2.68 0.60 18.85
CA ASP A 74 4.04 1.11 18.95
C ASP A 74 4.43 1.91 17.70
N SER A 75 4.04 3.19 17.71
CA SER A 75 4.43 4.20 16.74
C SER A 75 5.91 4.59 16.87
N THR A 76 6.69 3.92 17.75
CA THR A 76 8.05 4.32 18.15
C THR A 76 9.17 3.62 17.38
N SER A 77 9.01 3.51 16.06
CA SER A 77 10.11 3.56 15.07
C SER A 77 10.90 2.29 14.69
N SER A 78 10.70 1.12 15.29
CA SER A 78 11.47 -0.10 14.88
C SER A 78 10.78 -0.92 13.79
N ASN A 79 9.45 -1.10 13.88
CA ASN A 79 8.68 -1.88 12.90
C ASN A 79 7.55 -1.01 12.32
N PRO A 80 7.58 -0.68 11.01
CA PRO A 80 6.56 0.16 10.40
C PRO A 80 5.27 -0.59 10.06
N VAL A 81 5.28 -1.94 10.08
CA VAL A 81 4.17 -2.79 9.64
C VAL A 81 2.84 -2.49 10.32
N PRO A 82 2.75 -2.36 11.67
CA PRO A 82 1.48 -2.13 12.34
C PRO A 82 0.83 -0.82 11.91
N VAL A 83 1.63 0.24 11.78
CA VAL A 83 1.17 1.57 11.33
C VAL A 83 0.65 1.50 9.90
N ILE A 84 1.38 0.85 8.99
CA ILE A 84 1.01 0.72 7.57
C ILE A 84 -0.25 -0.14 7.40
N TYR A 85 -0.40 -1.20 8.20
CA TYR A 85 -1.61 -2.02 8.23
C TYR A 85 -2.82 -1.24 8.78
N GLN A 86 -2.69 -0.61 9.95
CA GLN A 86 -3.78 0.12 10.60
C GLN A 86 -4.25 1.34 9.78
N SER A 87 -3.35 1.94 9.01
CA SER A 87 -3.68 3.03 8.06
C SER A 87 -4.25 2.54 6.72
N GLY A 88 -4.41 1.22 6.53
CA GLY A 88 -5.06 0.63 5.35
C GLY A 88 -4.20 0.58 4.10
N TYR A 89 -2.87 0.67 4.23
CA TYR A 89 -1.95 0.44 3.11
C TYR A 89 -1.57 -1.04 2.97
N LEU A 90 -1.59 -1.79 4.07
CA LEU A 90 -1.52 -3.24 4.05
C LEU A 90 -2.84 -3.86 4.51
N THR A 91 -3.10 -5.05 4.01
CA THR A 91 -4.26 -5.87 4.39
C THR A 91 -3.84 -7.32 4.55
N ILE A 92 -4.66 -8.11 5.26
CA ILE A 92 -4.47 -9.56 5.33
C ILE A 92 -4.65 -10.16 3.92
N LYS A 93 -3.71 -11.00 3.52
CA LYS A 93 -3.72 -11.81 2.29
C LYS A 93 -3.91 -13.28 2.59
N ASP A 94 -3.35 -13.76 3.70
CA ASP A 94 -3.47 -15.14 4.15
C ASP A 94 -3.24 -15.25 5.66
N TYR A 95 -3.55 -16.41 6.24
CA TYR A 95 -3.31 -16.73 7.63
C TYR A 95 -2.98 -18.21 7.84
N ASP A 96 -1.77 -18.50 8.33
CA ASP A 96 -1.38 -19.84 8.77
C ASP A 96 -1.78 -20.06 10.24
N SER A 97 -2.94 -20.68 10.43
CA SER A 97 -3.48 -21.03 11.75
C SER A 97 -2.60 -21.95 12.60
N ARG A 98 -1.65 -22.68 11.99
CA ARG A 98 -0.74 -23.57 12.75
C ARG A 98 0.30 -22.79 13.53
N PHE A 99 0.74 -21.66 12.97
CA PHE A 99 1.79 -20.82 13.54
C PHE A 99 1.26 -19.46 14.03
N GLY A 100 -0.01 -19.14 13.77
CA GLY A 100 -0.58 -17.85 14.12
C GLY A 100 -0.05 -16.69 13.29
N ILE A 101 0.43 -16.96 12.07
CA ILE A 101 1.09 -15.99 11.21
C ILE A 101 0.15 -15.48 10.13
N TYR A 102 0.03 -14.17 10.03
CA TYR A 102 -0.63 -13.44 8.96
C TYR A 102 0.36 -13.10 7.86
N LYS A 103 -0.05 -13.30 6.61
CA LYS A 103 0.61 -12.73 5.45
C LYS A 103 -0.10 -11.44 5.06
N LEU A 104 0.64 -10.36 4.92
CA LEU A 104 0.13 -9.06 4.51
C LEU A 104 0.54 -8.72 3.07
N GLY A 105 -0.17 -7.76 2.48
CA GLY A 105 0.18 -7.17 1.20
C GLY A 105 -0.75 -6.01 0.85
N PHE A 106 -0.52 -5.34 -0.28
CA PHE A 106 -1.36 -4.22 -0.72
C PHE A 106 -2.79 -4.68 -1.05
N PRO A 107 -3.83 -3.94 -0.66
CA PRO A 107 -5.22 -4.35 -0.87
C PRO A 107 -5.59 -4.39 -2.34
N ASN A 108 -5.15 -3.40 -3.12
CA ASN A 108 -5.60 -3.17 -4.49
C ASN A 108 -4.55 -2.38 -5.29
N LEU A 109 -4.86 -2.18 -6.58
CA LEU A 109 -3.97 -1.51 -7.52
C LEU A 109 -3.76 -0.01 -7.21
N GLU A 110 -4.78 0.68 -6.70
CA GLU A 110 -4.64 2.11 -6.31
C GLU A 110 -3.54 2.27 -5.26
N VAL A 111 -3.60 1.44 -4.21
CA VAL A 111 -2.66 1.52 -3.10
C VAL A 111 -1.26 1.09 -3.54
N GLU A 112 -1.15 -0.02 -4.27
CA GLU A 112 0.13 -0.53 -4.78
C GLU A 112 0.83 0.47 -5.71
N GLU A 113 0.12 0.99 -6.71
CA GLU A 113 0.68 1.98 -7.64
C GLU A 113 1.06 3.27 -6.92
N GLY A 114 0.22 3.74 -6.01
CA GLY A 114 0.51 4.93 -5.19
C GLY A 114 1.82 4.74 -4.42
N PHE A 115 1.96 3.61 -3.72
CA PHE A 115 3.15 3.30 -2.92
C PHE A 115 4.41 3.25 -3.78
N VAL A 116 4.36 2.54 -4.92
CA VAL A 116 5.50 2.42 -5.84
C VAL A 116 5.86 3.77 -6.43
N LYS A 117 4.90 4.53 -6.99
CA LYS A 117 5.14 5.86 -7.57
C LYS A 117 5.77 6.81 -6.56
N TYR A 118 5.32 6.74 -5.31
CA TYR A 118 5.76 7.64 -4.25
C TYR A 118 7.15 7.26 -3.70
N LEU A 119 7.46 5.97 -3.60
CA LEU A 119 8.75 5.52 -3.09
C LEU A 119 9.86 5.50 -4.14
N LEU A 120 9.53 5.37 -5.43
CA LEU A 120 10.49 5.32 -6.53
C LEU A 120 11.59 6.41 -6.48
N PRO A 121 11.30 7.69 -6.16
CA PRO A 121 12.34 8.73 -6.06
C PRO A 121 13.31 8.56 -4.88
N PHE A 122 12.97 7.74 -3.88
CA PHE A 122 13.82 7.47 -2.72
C PHE A 122 14.70 6.23 -2.90
N TYR A 123 14.30 5.28 -3.75
CA TYR A 123 15.07 4.06 -4.06
C TYR A 123 15.84 4.13 -5.39
N THR A 124 15.62 5.16 -6.19
CA THR A 124 16.34 5.37 -7.46
C THR A 124 17.07 6.70 -7.43
N SER A 125 18.27 6.76 -8.00
CA SER A 125 19.06 7.99 -8.16
C SER A 125 18.50 8.93 -9.24
N VAL A 126 17.30 8.67 -9.74
CA VAL A 126 16.63 9.46 -10.77
C VAL A 126 15.82 10.56 -10.07
N SER A 127 16.16 11.81 -10.35
CA SER A 127 15.51 12.96 -9.71
C SER A 127 13.98 12.92 -9.90
N ALA A 128 13.26 13.13 -8.79
CA ALA A 128 11.81 13.09 -8.66
C ALA A 128 10.95 13.78 -9.75
N PRO A 129 11.41 14.82 -10.50
CA PRO A 129 10.60 15.40 -11.56
C PRO A 129 10.53 14.59 -12.86
N LYS A 130 11.40 13.57 -13.04
CA LYS A 130 11.53 12.88 -14.35
C LYS A 130 10.84 11.52 -14.42
N THR A 131 10.46 10.93 -13.28
CA THR A 131 10.05 9.53 -13.18
C THR A 131 8.81 9.15 -14.00
N PRO A 132 7.69 9.91 -14.00
CA PRO A 132 6.54 9.58 -14.85
C PRO A 132 6.86 9.66 -16.35
N PHE A 133 7.71 10.62 -16.73
CA PHE A 133 8.13 10.84 -18.13
C PHE A 133 9.15 9.81 -18.62
N GLU A 134 9.98 9.25 -17.75
CA GLU A 134 10.95 8.21 -18.09
C GLU A 134 10.26 6.85 -18.27
N ILE A 135 9.29 6.51 -17.40
CA ILE A 135 8.48 5.27 -17.53
C ILE A 135 7.71 5.29 -18.86
N GLY A 136 7.07 6.41 -19.19
CA GLY A 136 6.34 6.55 -20.45
C GLY A 136 7.22 6.61 -21.70
N ARG A 137 8.53 6.82 -21.55
CA ARG A 137 9.53 6.77 -22.64
C ARG A 137 10.02 5.35 -22.85
N PHE A 138 10.34 4.64 -21.77
CA PHE A 138 10.76 3.24 -21.82
C PHE A 138 9.70 2.34 -22.46
N VAL A 139 8.42 2.49 -22.09
CA VAL A 139 7.33 1.71 -22.70
C VAL A 139 7.22 1.96 -24.21
N ARG A 140 7.50 3.18 -24.66
CA ARG A 140 7.46 3.56 -26.09
C ARG A 140 8.72 3.15 -26.88
N GLU A 141 9.82 2.85 -26.21
CA GLU A 141 11.05 2.38 -26.85
C GLU A 141 11.09 0.85 -27.03
N VAL A 142 10.20 0.12 -26.34
CA VAL A 142 10.12 -1.35 -26.36
C VAL A 142 8.94 -1.87 -27.21
N GLU A 143 8.08 -0.97 -27.69
CA GLU A 143 7.09 -1.21 -28.77
C GLU A 143 7.69 -0.91 -30.15
#